data_AF-A0A6A6SBW5-F1
#
_entry.id   AF-A0A6A6SBW5-F1
#
_cell.length_a   1.000
_cell.length_b   1.000
_cell.length_c   1.000
_cell.angle_alpha   90.00
_cell.angle_beta   90.00
_cell.angle_gamma   90.00
#
_symmetry.space_group_name_H-M   'P 1'
#
loop_
_entity.id
_entity.type
_entity.pdbx_description
1 polymer ?
#
loop_
_entity_poly.entity_id
_entity_poly.type
_entity_poly.pdbx_seq_one_letter_code
_entity_poly.pdbx_strand_id
1 'polypeptide(L)'
;MSDGLNDARAIRVAEIMNDFRNLQYYLAQVRASPTAEEYYLEGYSLIRQCTAEAQSILNTPFSASSGAPGGDPEREKLQLKHIITDAAVRRFQCQRAYLKAHAGLRWMNTRSSILKGKQPNASHLHALQEADSTLRDEISRVRDEYVDSTLRTQDASQGKWLVEDPSLAQIQQILLTR
;
A
#
# COMPACT_ATOMS: atom_id res chain seq x y z
N MET A 1 -28.47 18.51 -11.27
CA MET A 1 -28.80 19.01 -9.91
C MET A 1 -28.06 18.13 -8.95
N SER A 2 -27.21 18.72 -8.10
CA SER A 2 -26.34 17.93 -7.23
C SER A 2 -27.19 17.03 -6.35
N ASP A 3 -26.74 15.79 -6.17
CA ASP A 3 -27.47 14.74 -5.45
C ASP A 3 -27.44 14.91 -3.93
N GLY A 4 -26.93 16.04 -3.43
CA GLY A 4 -26.80 16.32 -1.99
C GLY A 4 -25.74 15.49 -1.28
N LEU A 5 -24.91 14.72 -1.99
CA LEU A 5 -23.93 13.80 -1.38
C LEU A 5 -22.50 14.36 -1.33
N ASN A 6 -22.29 15.64 -1.63
CA ASN A 6 -20.94 16.23 -1.65
C ASN A 6 -20.27 16.20 -0.27
N ASP A 7 -21.01 16.39 0.82
CA ASP A 7 -20.47 16.27 2.17
C ASP A 7 -20.00 14.84 2.47
N ALA A 8 -20.77 13.83 2.07
CA ALA A 8 -20.38 12.42 2.21
C ALA A 8 -19.12 12.09 1.40
N ARG A 9 -19.02 12.63 0.18
CA ARG A 9 -17.81 12.50 -0.66
C ARG A 9 -16.59 13.18 -0.04
N ALA A 10 -16.76 14.38 0.51
CA ALA A 10 -15.68 15.11 1.16
C ALA A 10 -15.16 14.37 2.40
N ILE A 11 -16.06 13.82 3.22
CA ILE A 11 -15.71 12.94 4.34
C ILE A 11 -14.94 11.72 3.83
N ARG A 12 -15.43 11.07 2.77
CA ARG A 12 -14.78 9.88 2.20
C ARG A 12 -13.37 10.16 1.68
N VAL A 13 -13.16 11.31 1.03
CA VAL A 13 -11.82 11.77 0.64
C VAL A 13 -10.92 11.87 1.87
N ALA A 14 -11.39 12.52 2.95
CA ALA A 14 -10.59 12.69 4.17
C ALA A 14 -10.20 11.34 4.81
N GLU A 15 -11.12 10.38 4.85
CA GLU A 15 -10.86 9.02 5.36
C GLU A 15 -9.77 8.30 4.56
N ILE A 16 -9.91 8.26 3.23
CA ILE A 16 -8.93 7.59 2.35
C ILE A 16 -7.56 8.25 2.48
N MET A 17 -7.53 9.59 2.50
CA MET A 17 -6.28 10.35 2.63
C MET A 17 -5.60 10.15 3.99
N ASN A 18 -6.38 10.02 5.07
CA ASN A 18 -5.85 9.69 6.39
C ASN A 18 -5.22 8.29 6.40
N ASP A 19 -5.91 7.30 5.84
CA ASP A 19 -5.41 5.92 5.75
C ASP A 19 -4.13 5.85 4.88
N PHE A 20 -4.12 6.55 3.74
CA PHE A 20 -2.93 6.69 2.90
C PHE A 20 -1.75 7.33 3.65
N ARG A 21 -1.98 8.42 4.38
CA ARG A 21 -0.95 9.07 5.21
C ARG A 21 -0.39 8.13 6.28
N ASN A 22 -1.25 7.35 6.93
CA ASN A 22 -0.80 6.38 7.93
C ASN A 22 0.07 5.28 7.32
N LEU A 23 -0.30 4.76 6.14
CA LEU A 23 0.51 3.79 5.42
C LEU A 23 1.87 4.37 5.02
N GLN A 24 1.90 5.59 4.51
CA GLN A 24 3.14 6.31 4.20
C GLN A 24 4.02 6.48 5.44
N TYR A 25 3.44 6.83 6.58
CA TYR A 25 4.15 6.97 7.85
C TYR A 25 4.81 5.66 8.30
N TYR A 26 4.11 4.52 8.17
CA TYR A 26 4.68 3.21 8.48
C TYR A 26 5.79 2.82 7.50
N LEU A 27 5.56 2.99 6.18
CA LEU A 27 6.52 2.67 5.14
C LEU A 27 7.80 3.51 5.28
N ALA A 28 7.68 4.80 5.62
CA ALA A 28 8.82 5.68 5.86
C ALA A 28 9.64 5.31 7.10
N GLN A 29 9.06 4.55 8.04
CA GLN A 29 9.73 4.04 9.23
C GLN A 29 10.36 2.67 9.05
N VAL A 30 10.13 2.01 7.92
CA VAL A 30 10.80 0.73 7.65
C VAL A 30 12.31 0.96 7.64
N ARG A 31 13.01 0.18 8.45
CA ARG A 31 14.48 0.22 8.59
C ARG A 31 15.00 -1.19 8.39
N ALA A 32 15.97 -1.32 7.50
CA ALA A 32 16.75 -2.54 7.30
C ALA A 32 18.20 -2.14 7.08
N SER A 33 19.12 -2.82 7.78
CA SER A 33 20.55 -2.52 7.75
C SER A 33 21.33 -3.76 7.30
N PRO A 34 21.19 -4.18 6.03
CA PRO A 34 21.93 -5.33 5.51
C PRO A 34 23.43 -5.04 5.47
N THR A 35 24.25 -6.08 5.67
CA THR A 35 25.67 -6.01 5.31
C THR A 35 25.83 -5.98 3.77
N ALA A 36 27.04 -5.72 3.28
CA ALA A 36 27.33 -5.75 1.85
C ALA A 36 27.01 -7.12 1.20
N GLU A 37 27.26 -8.21 1.92
CA GLU A 37 26.98 -9.58 1.49
C GLU A 37 25.48 -9.88 1.46
N GLU A 38 24.71 -9.26 2.36
CA GLU A 38 23.27 -9.49 2.48
C GLU A 38 22.43 -8.56 1.59
N TYR A 39 23.04 -7.52 1.01
CA TYR A 39 22.32 -6.46 0.30
C TYR A 39 21.38 -7.00 -0.79
N TYR A 40 21.80 -8.02 -1.53
CA TYR A 40 21.03 -8.61 -2.64
C TYR A 40 20.11 -9.76 -2.22
N LEU A 41 20.06 -10.12 -0.94
CA LEU A 41 19.10 -11.14 -0.49
C LEU A 41 17.67 -10.66 -0.74
N GLU A 42 16.81 -11.62 -1.05
CA GLU A 42 15.44 -11.40 -1.52
C GLU A 42 14.64 -10.48 -0.59
N GLY A 43 14.63 -10.75 0.72
CA GLY A 43 13.85 -9.94 1.67
C GLY A 43 14.38 -8.51 1.83
N TYR A 44 15.69 -8.29 1.77
CA TYR A 44 16.27 -6.93 1.81
C TYR A 44 15.98 -6.15 0.52
N SER A 45 16.07 -6.82 -0.62
CA SER A 45 15.69 -6.23 -1.91
C SER A 45 14.21 -5.85 -1.96
N LEU A 46 13.34 -6.73 -1.45
CA LEU A 46 11.91 -6.49 -1.33
C LEU A 46 11.59 -5.27 -0.45
N ILE A 47 12.19 -5.18 0.74
CA ILE A 47 11.99 -4.05 1.65
C ILE A 47 12.33 -2.73 0.94
N ARG A 48 13.49 -2.67 0.28
CA ARG A 48 13.91 -1.47 -0.47
C ARG A 48 12.97 -1.15 -1.62
N GLN A 49 12.48 -2.16 -2.34
CA GLN A 49 11.48 -1.96 -3.39
C GLN A 49 10.19 -1.36 -2.83
N CYS A 50 9.71 -1.84 -1.68
CA CYS A 50 8.49 -1.34 -1.06
C CYS A 50 8.63 0.11 -0.59
N THR A 51 9.79 0.49 -0.01
CA THR A 51 10.02 1.89 0.39
C THR A 51 10.19 2.81 -0.81
N ALA A 52 10.84 2.35 -1.89
CA ALA A 52 10.94 3.09 -3.13
C ALA A 52 9.58 3.27 -3.83
N GLU A 53 8.74 2.23 -3.87
CA GLU A 53 7.37 2.29 -4.38
C GLU A 53 6.53 3.31 -3.57
N ALA A 54 6.60 3.26 -2.24
CA ALA A 54 5.91 4.21 -1.36
C ALA A 54 6.29 5.67 -1.67
N GLN A 55 7.59 5.94 -1.83
CA GLN A 55 8.09 7.27 -2.16
C GLN A 55 7.66 7.71 -3.57
N SER A 56 7.66 6.81 -4.54
CA SER A 56 7.20 7.08 -5.91
C SER A 56 5.72 7.47 -5.93
N ILE A 57 4.87 6.76 -5.18
CA ILE A 57 3.44 7.08 -5.04
C ILE A 57 3.24 8.45 -4.40
N LEU A 58 4.05 8.80 -3.39
CA LEU A 58 3.98 10.11 -2.74
C LEU A 58 4.35 11.26 -3.69
N ASN A 59 5.37 11.04 -4.54
CA ASN A 59 5.85 12.04 -5.49
C ASN A 59 4.95 12.18 -6.73
N THR A 60 4.02 11.25 -6.95
CA THR A 60 3.11 11.29 -8.11
C THR A 60 2.08 12.42 -7.91
N PRO A 61 1.93 13.38 -8.84
CA PRO A 61 0.93 14.45 -8.74
C PRO A 61 -0.51 13.89 -8.72
N PHE A 62 -1.43 14.55 -8.01
CA PHE A 62 -2.85 14.20 -8.08
C PHE A 62 -3.39 14.45 -9.49
N SER A 63 -4.15 13.49 -10.03
CA SER A 63 -4.78 13.60 -11.35
C SER A 63 -6.00 14.55 -11.36
N ALA A 64 -6.19 15.37 -10.33
CA ALA A 64 -7.32 16.29 -10.22
C ALA A 64 -7.07 17.58 -11.03
N SER A 65 -8.08 18.03 -11.77
CA SER A 65 -8.03 19.31 -12.47
C SER A 65 -7.89 20.47 -11.48
N SER A 66 -6.94 21.37 -11.74
CA SER A 66 -6.55 22.51 -10.90
C SER A 66 -7.54 23.69 -10.86
N GLY A 67 -8.78 23.51 -11.31
CA GLY A 67 -9.82 24.54 -11.26
C GLY A 67 -10.67 24.44 -10.00
N ALA A 68 -10.77 25.53 -9.22
CA ALA A 68 -11.77 25.62 -8.17
C ALA A 68 -13.18 25.52 -8.78
N PRO A 69 -14.07 24.66 -8.28
CA PRO A 69 -15.46 24.65 -8.69
C PRO A 69 -16.03 25.99 -8.21
N GLY A 70 -16.33 26.90 -9.13
CA GLY A 70 -16.81 28.26 -8.82
C GLY A 70 -18.22 28.28 -8.23
N GLY A 71 -18.46 27.55 -7.14
CA GLY A 71 -19.75 27.36 -6.49
C GLY A 71 -20.71 26.41 -7.21
N ASP A 72 -20.29 25.75 -8.29
CA ASP A 72 -21.10 24.79 -9.04
C ASP A 72 -21.04 23.40 -8.37
N PRO A 73 -22.15 22.94 -7.76
CA PRO A 73 -22.14 21.71 -6.98
C PRO A 73 -22.03 20.44 -7.85
N GLU A 74 -22.31 20.51 -9.16
CA GLU A 74 -22.05 19.40 -10.08
C GLU A 74 -20.57 19.28 -10.42
N ARG A 75 -19.88 20.41 -10.61
CA ARG A 75 -18.42 20.41 -10.82
C ARG A 75 -17.70 19.92 -9.57
N GLU A 76 -18.15 20.35 -8.39
CA GLU A 76 -17.63 19.86 -7.12
C GLU A 76 -17.83 18.35 -6.97
N LYS A 77 -19.02 17.84 -7.29
CA LYS A 77 -19.29 16.39 -7.32
C LYS A 77 -18.30 15.65 -8.21
N LEU A 78 -18.11 16.10 -9.45
CA LEU A 78 -17.18 15.47 -10.40
C LEU A 78 -15.74 15.50 -9.90
N GLN A 79 -15.32 16.62 -9.30
CA GLN A 79 -13.99 16.76 -8.71
C GLN A 79 -13.78 15.81 -7.54
N LEU A 80 -14.73 15.74 -6.60
CA LEU A 80 -14.65 14.85 -5.44
C LEU A 80 -14.58 13.37 -5.87
N LYS A 81 -15.36 12.96 -6.87
CA LYS A 81 -15.29 11.59 -7.43
C LYS A 81 -13.92 11.26 -8.03
N HIS A 82 -13.31 12.21 -8.72
CA HIS A 82 -11.94 12.05 -9.23
C HIS A 82 -10.93 11.92 -8.09
N ILE A 83 -11.05 12.74 -7.04
CA ILE A 83 -10.16 12.68 -5.88
C ILE A 83 -10.32 11.35 -5.13
N ILE A 84 -11.56 10.87 -4.91
CA ILE A 84 -11.82 9.55 -4.31
C ILE A 84 -11.11 8.46 -5.10
N THR A 85 -11.24 8.48 -6.43
CA THR A 85 -10.63 7.48 -7.30
C THR A 85 -9.09 7.53 -7.21
N ASP A 86 -8.47 8.70 -7.34
CA ASP A 86 -7.01 8.85 -7.26
C ASP A 86 -6.47 8.46 -5.88
N ALA A 87 -7.12 8.91 -4.81
CA ALA A 87 -6.74 8.59 -3.44
C ALA A 87 -6.88 7.09 -3.14
N ALA A 88 -7.94 6.44 -3.62
CA ALA A 88 -8.15 5.01 -3.45
C ALA A 88 -7.06 4.18 -4.14
N VAL A 89 -6.66 4.56 -5.37
CA VAL A 89 -5.55 3.91 -6.09
C VAL A 89 -4.24 4.03 -5.30
N ARG A 90 -3.92 5.22 -4.79
CA ARG A 90 -2.71 5.42 -3.97
C ARG A 90 -2.74 4.60 -2.69
N ARG A 91 -3.86 4.62 -1.97
CA ARG A 91 -4.05 3.83 -0.74
C ARG A 91 -3.88 2.34 -1.03
N PHE A 92 -4.45 1.84 -2.13
CA PHE A 92 -4.31 0.46 -2.56
C PHE A 92 -2.84 0.08 -2.81
N GLN A 93 -2.10 0.88 -3.59
CA GLN A 93 -0.68 0.62 -3.86
C GLN A 93 0.14 0.63 -2.55
N CYS A 94 -0.08 1.63 -1.69
CA CYS A 94 0.61 1.70 -0.40
C CYS A 94 0.24 0.55 0.55
N GLN A 95 -1.02 0.09 0.57
CA GLN A 95 -1.43 -1.07 1.36
C GLN A 95 -0.69 -2.32 0.89
N ARG A 96 -0.58 -2.51 -0.43
CA ARG A 96 0.14 -3.64 -1.02
C ARG A 96 1.64 -3.59 -0.66
N ALA A 97 2.27 -2.43 -0.81
CA ALA A 97 3.67 -2.22 -0.42
C ALA A 97 3.88 -2.44 1.09
N TYR A 98 2.95 -1.97 1.92
CA TYR A 98 2.96 -2.15 3.37
C TYR A 98 2.94 -3.63 3.76
N LEU A 99 2.02 -4.42 3.19
CA LEU A 99 1.92 -5.86 3.48
C LEU A 99 3.21 -6.60 3.08
N LYS A 100 3.77 -6.28 1.91
CA LYS A 100 5.03 -6.85 1.42
C LYS A 100 6.23 -6.44 2.29
N ALA A 101 6.32 -5.18 2.68
CA ALA A 101 7.38 -4.68 3.57
C ALA A 101 7.34 -5.39 4.92
N HIS A 102 6.16 -5.59 5.49
CA HIS A 102 5.99 -6.33 6.75
C HIS A 102 6.38 -7.81 6.64
N ALA A 103 6.12 -8.46 5.51
CA ALA A 103 6.64 -9.82 5.24
C ALA A 103 8.18 -9.83 5.20
N GLY A 104 8.78 -8.87 4.49
CA GLY A 104 10.24 -8.71 4.48
C GLY A 104 10.83 -8.45 5.86
N LEU A 105 10.19 -7.63 6.70
CA LEU A 105 10.63 -7.38 8.08
C LEU A 105 10.54 -8.63 8.96
N ARG A 106 9.47 -9.43 8.83
CA ARG A 106 9.38 -10.73 9.51
C ARG A 106 10.51 -11.65 9.08
N TRP A 107 10.76 -11.77 7.78
CA TRP A 107 11.87 -12.55 7.25
C TRP A 107 13.22 -12.09 7.80
N MET A 108 13.49 -10.78 7.82
CA MET A 108 14.72 -10.20 8.36
C MET A 108 14.91 -10.55 9.85
N ASN A 109 13.84 -10.46 10.64
CA ASN A 109 13.86 -10.80 12.06
C ASN A 109 14.09 -12.31 12.26
N THR A 110 13.42 -13.17 11.49
CA THR A 110 13.60 -14.62 11.52
C THR A 110 15.04 -15.00 11.19
N ARG A 111 15.59 -14.44 10.10
CA ARG A 111 16.99 -14.63 9.70
C ARG A 111 17.95 -14.21 10.80
N SER A 112 17.73 -13.05 11.41
CA SER A 112 18.56 -12.55 12.50
C SER A 112 18.54 -13.48 13.73
N SER A 113 17.37 -14.06 14.03
CA SER A 113 17.18 -15.05 15.11
C SER A 113 17.87 -16.38 14.84
N ILE A 114 17.89 -16.84 13.58
CA ILE A 114 18.61 -18.05 13.15
C ILE A 114 20.12 -17.85 13.29
N LEU A 115 20.63 -16.73 12.77
CA LEU A 115 22.06 -16.47 12.71
C LEU A 115 22.66 -16.04 14.06
N LYS A 116 21.89 -15.35 14.91
CA LYS A 116 22.35 -14.83 16.22
C LYS A 116 23.68 -14.06 16.13
N GLY A 117 23.85 -13.31 15.04
CA GLY A 117 25.08 -12.54 14.75
C GLY A 117 26.26 -13.35 14.19
N LYS A 118 26.09 -14.66 13.94
CA LYS A 118 27.10 -15.51 13.29
C LYS A 118 26.91 -15.53 11.78
N GLN A 119 27.99 -15.82 11.06
CA GLN A 119 27.92 -16.06 9.62
C GLN A 119 27.10 -17.34 9.30
N PRO A 120 26.35 -17.35 8.19
CA PRO A 120 25.67 -18.56 7.71
C PRO A 120 26.65 -19.72 7.54
N ASN A 121 26.25 -20.91 7.99
CA ASN A 121 27.03 -22.15 7.80
C ASN A 121 26.06 -23.33 7.62
N ALA A 122 26.61 -24.54 7.44
CA ALA A 122 25.82 -25.74 7.15
C ALA A 122 24.71 -26.03 8.18
N SER A 123 24.89 -25.70 9.46
CA SER A 123 23.85 -25.93 10.48
C SER A 123 22.67 -24.96 10.37
N HIS A 124 22.85 -23.80 9.73
CA HIS A 124 21.81 -22.80 9.54
C HIS A 124 21.03 -23.00 8.23
N LEU A 125 21.58 -23.76 7.27
CA LEU A 125 21.11 -23.77 5.89
C LEU A 125 19.62 -24.10 5.76
N HIS A 126 19.16 -25.16 6.43
CA HIS A 126 17.75 -25.58 6.37
C HIS A 126 16.81 -24.49 6.90
N ALA A 127 17.10 -23.95 8.08
CA ALA A 127 16.27 -22.92 8.71
C ALA A 127 16.22 -21.62 7.88
N LEU A 128 17.32 -21.26 7.22
CA LEU A 128 17.35 -20.11 6.31
C LEU A 128 16.51 -20.35 5.06
N GLN A 129 16.57 -21.55 4.49
CA GLN A 129 15.74 -21.94 3.34
C GLN A 129 14.24 -21.93 3.70
N GLU A 130 13.87 -22.39 4.89
CA GLU A 130 12.49 -22.32 5.38
C GLU A 130 12.02 -20.87 5.56
N ALA A 131 12.88 -19.98 6.06
CA ALA A 131 12.58 -18.56 6.15
C ALA A 131 12.34 -17.93 4.76
N ASP A 132 13.18 -18.26 3.78
CA ASP A 132 13.01 -17.81 2.39
C ASP A 132 11.72 -18.35 1.76
N SER A 133 11.38 -19.62 1.99
CA SER A 133 10.13 -20.22 1.51
C SER A 133 8.91 -19.52 2.12
N THR A 134 8.95 -19.28 3.43
CA THR A 134 7.87 -18.59 4.14
C THR A 134 7.66 -17.18 3.59
N LEU A 135 8.75 -16.45 3.29
CA LEU A 135 8.68 -15.14 2.67
C LEU A 135 7.97 -15.19 1.31
N ARG A 136 8.35 -16.14 0.44
CA ARG A 136 7.74 -16.30 -0.89
C ARG A 136 6.26 -16.65 -0.79
N ASP A 137 5.91 -17.54 0.14
CA ASP A 137 4.53 -17.92 0.39
C ASP A 137 3.70 -16.71 0.85
N GLU A 138 4.23 -15.91 1.78
CA GLU A 138 3.57 -14.68 2.23
C GLU A 138 3.38 -13.68 1.07
N ILE A 139 4.42 -13.42 0.27
CA ILE A 139 4.33 -12.49 -0.87
C ILE A 139 3.31 -13.00 -1.91
N SER A 140 3.27 -14.31 -2.17
CA SER A 140 2.34 -14.90 -3.14
C SER A 140 0.87 -14.72 -2.74
N ARG A 141 0.60 -14.56 -1.44
CA ARG A 141 -0.75 -14.29 -0.90
C ARG A 141 -1.16 -12.83 -1.03
N VAL A 142 -0.20 -11.90 -1.13
CA VAL A 142 -0.47 -10.46 -1.32
C VAL A 142 -0.83 -10.18 -2.78
N ARG A 143 -1.95 -10.76 -3.21
CA ARG A 143 -2.60 -10.50 -4.49
C ARG A 143 -3.52 -9.30 -4.41
N ASP A 144 -3.84 -8.71 -5.55
CA ASP A 144 -4.67 -7.51 -5.62
C ASP A 144 -6.07 -7.73 -4.99
N GLU A 145 -6.67 -8.92 -5.15
CA GLU A 145 -7.96 -9.27 -4.55
C GLU A 145 -7.88 -9.34 -3.01
N TYR A 146 -6.74 -9.81 -2.48
CA TYR A 146 -6.51 -9.85 -1.03
C TYR A 146 -6.37 -8.44 -0.46
N VAL A 147 -5.67 -7.56 -1.16
CA VAL A 147 -5.51 -6.16 -0.76
C VAL A 147 -6.86 -5.43 -0.77
N ASP A 148 -7.61 -5.54 -1.87
CA ASP A 148 -8.92 -4.89 -2.00
C ASP A 148 -9.92 -5.40 -0.97
N SER A 149 -10.05 -6.72 -0.82
CA SER A 149 -10.97 -7.31 0.17
C SER A 149 -10.63 -6.90 1.60
N THR A 150 -9.35 -6.78 1.96
CA THR A 150 -8.90 -6.31 3.28
C THR A 150 -9.34 -4.85 3.51
N LEU A 151 -9.06 -3.96 2.55
CA LEU A 151 -9.43 -2.54 2.66
C LEU A 151 -10.94 -2.35 2.73
N ARG A 152 -11.69 -3.03 1.86
CA ARG A 152 -13.16 -2.98 1.80
C ARG A 152 -13.80 -3.51 3.08
N THR A 153 -13.31 -4.64 3.60
CA THR A 153 -13.83 -5.23 4.85
C THR A 153 -13.56 -4.30 6.03
N GLN A 154 -12.36 -3.73 6.12
CA GLN A 154 -12.01 -2.77 7.16
C GLN A 154 -12.94 -1.54 7.11
N ASP A 155 -13.10 -0.94 5.93
CA ASP A 155 -13.93 0.26 5.79
C ASP A 155 -15.41 -0.01 6.07
N ALA A 156 -15.94 -1.15 5.62
CA ALA A 156 -17.31 -1.58 5.90
C ALA A 156 -17.53 -1.81 7.40
N SER A 157 -16.56 -2.43 8.08
CA SER A 157 -16.63 -2.67 9.54
C SER A 157 -16.65 -1.36 10.35
N GLN A 158 -16.15 -0.27 9.78
CA GLN A 158 -16.15 1.07 10.37
C GLN A 158 -17.39 1.90 9.95
N GLY A 159 -18.30 1.35 9.15
CA GLY A 159 -19.50 2.06 8.69
C GLY A 159 -19.23 3.21 7.72
N LYS A 160 -18.08 3.21 7.03
CA LYS A 160 -17.70 4.26 6.08
C LYS A 160 -18.62 4.25 4.84
N TRP A 161 -18.74 5.39 4.18
CA TRP A 161 -19.53 5.53 2.94
C TRP A 161 -18.73 5.08 1.71
N LEU A 162 -19.09 3.92 1.13
CA LEU A 162 -18.30 3.26 0.06
C LEU A 162 -18.95 3.26 -1.32
N VAL A 163 -20.10 3.94 -1.46
CA VAL A 163 -20.98 3.85 -2.64
C VAL A 163 -20.26 4.25 -3.94
N GLU A 164 -19.31 5.17 -3.86
CA GLU A 164 -18.59 5.69 -5.04
C GLU A 164 -17.09 5.33 -5.07
N ASP A 165 -16.66 4.42 -4.21
CA ASP A 165 -15.29 3.92 -4.24
C ASP A 165 -15.04 3.09 -5.51
N PRO A 166 -13.89 3.24 -6.19
CA PRO A 166 -13.60 2.52 -7.42
C PRO A 166 -13.51 1.01 -7.18
N SER A 167 -14.05 0.21 -8.09
CA SER A 167 -13.91 -1.25 -8.06
C SER A 167 -12.45 -1.66 -8.26
N LEU A 168 -12.10 -2.89 -7.86
CA LEU A 168 -10.76 -3.43 -8.10
C LEU A 168 -10.38 -3.38 -9.59
N ALA A 169 -11.31 -3.71 -10.50
CA ALA A 169 -11.07 -3.64 -11.94
C ALA A 169 -10.75 -2.22 -12.41
N GLN A 170 -11.42 -1.19 -11.86
CA GLN A 170 -11.11 0.21 -12.16
C GLN A 170 -9.73 0.60 -11.64
N ILE A 171 -9.37 0.19 -10.42
CA ILE A 171 -8.04 0.42 -9.84
C ILE A 171 -6.97 -0.21 -10.73
N GLN A 172 -7.13 -1.48 -11.11
CA GLN A 172 -6.20 -2.19 -11.98
C GLN A 172 -6.04 -1.53 -13.34
N GLN A 173 -7.15 -1.11 -13.96
CA GLN A 173 -7.11 -0.38 -15.23
C GLN A 173 -6.31 0.93 -15.12
N ILE A 174 -6.52 1.70 -14.05
CA ILE A 174 -5.77 2.95 -13.83
C ILE A 174 -4.28 2.67 -13.68
N LEU A 175 -3.92 1.62 -12.93
CA LEU A 175 -2.52 1.22 -12.73
C LEU A 175 -1.83 0.80 -14.03
N LEU A 176 -2.55 0.21 -14.98
CA LEU A 176 -2.01 -0.16 -16.30
C LEU A 176 -1.77 1.05 -17.21
N THR A 177 -2.49 2.15 -17.00
CA THR A 177 -2.43 3.34 -17.85
C THR A 177 -1.52 4.46 -17.32
N ARG A 178 -0.88 4.25 -16.17
CA ARG A 178 -0.02 5.23 -15.50
C ARG A 178 1.44 5.12 -15.90
#